data_AF-A0A357Y2T6-F1
#
_entry.id   AF-A0A357Y2T6-F1
#
_cell.length_a   1.000
_cell.length_b   1.000
_cell.length_c   1.000
_cell.angle_alpha   90.00
_cell.angle_beta   90.00
_cell.angle_gamma   90.00
#
_symmetry.space_group_name_H-M   'P 1'
#
loop_
_entity.id
_entity.type
_entity.pdbx_description
1 polymer ?
#
loop_
_entity_poly.entity_id
_entity_poly.type
_entity_poly.pdbx_seq_one_letter_code
_entity_poly.pdbx_strand_id
1 'polypeptide(L)'
;MLLTPAAVGQVILPDQPLHLTSHLVEEESVKSWLQPGAELAPERGYMLDIQRAGIILLRQRGYGLNQRLIMLGLFLEDAVDYVATERGHQLGALIKSYNSPTFKVRFDEAMRAIAFDACAYTGYLGTLLQRLERQGLLQDKATLADYYDLIRQIFGIGETQEAQQTQRTYRECRKAMQEHVGQRCPYLLENYLIYTFFSHFYPCSLAGGMVHNYWTMVTIYKLCELSLLVLSAVRRDQLRLHDIYDLFAYWERRMMQSEFLPLVEHYVSKRENQSLELFNALYDLAPS
;
A
#
# COMPACT_ATOMS: atom_id res chain seq x y z
N MET A 1 12.80 -3.94 -10.42
CA MET A 1 12.81 -5.39 -10.72
C MET A 1 11.36 -5.84 -10.80
N LEU A 2 10.93 -6.55 -11.84
CA LEU A 2 9.55 -7.04 -11.94
C LEU A 2 9.37 -8.26 -11.04
N LEU A 3 8.32 -8.29 -10.21
CA LEU A 3 7.95 -9.50 -9.48
C LEU A 3 7.30 -10.50 -10.45
N THR A 4 8.09 -11.48 -10.87
CA THR A 4 7.55 -12.71 -11.47
C THR A 4 6.89 -13.57 -10.37
N PRO A 5 6.01 -14.51 -10.70
CA PRO A 5 5.44 -15.44 -9.71
C PRO A 5 6.52 -16.14 -8.86
N ALA A 6 7.67 -16.46 -9.45
CA ALA A 6 8.81 -17.03 -8.74
C ALA A 6 9.45 -16.04 -7.74
N ALA A 7 9.57 -14.77 -8.11
CA ALA A 7 10.09 -13.72 -7.24
C ALA A 7 9.14 -13.40 -6.07
N VAL A 8 7.82 -13.47 -6.29
CA VAL A 8 6.82 -13.36 -5.20
C VAL A 8 7.07 -14.44 -4.13
N GLY A 9 7.32 -15.68 -4.55
CA GLY A 9 7.64 -16.78 -3.65
C GLY A 9 8.90 -16.57 -2.80
N GLN A 10 9.90 -15.87 -3.34
CA GLN A 10 11.17 -15.63 -2.65
C GLN A 10 11.17 -14.39 -1.76
N VAL A 11 10.42 -13.35 -2.15
CA VAL A 11 10.49 -12.04 -1.52
C VAL A 11 9.27 -11.74 -0.64
N ILE A 12 8.08 -12.20 -1.05
CA ILE A 12 6.82 -11.83 -0.40
C ILE A 12 6.31 -12.95 0.52
N LEU A 13 6.35 -14.19 0.06
CA LEU A 13 5.89 -15.36 0.83
C LEU A 13 6.86 -16.01 1.83
N PRO A 14 8.09 -15.51 2.12
CA PRO A 14 8.85 -16.07 3.24
C PRO A 14 8.03 -16.04 4.55
N ASP A 15 8.15 -17.11 5.33
CA ASP A 15 7.58 -17.21 6.69
C ASP A 15 8.24 -16.25 7.68
N GLN A 16 9.21 -15.48 7.21
CA GLN A 16 9.90 -14.46 7.97
C GLN A 16 9.65 -13.08 7.36
N PRO A 17 9.56 -12.06 8.21
CA PRO A 17 9.41 -10.71 7.73
C PRO A 17 10.67 -10.21 7.04
N LEU A 18 10.53 -9.30 6.08
CA LEU A 18 11.69 -8.65 5.46
C LEU A 18 12.53 -7.85 6.47
N HIS A 19 13.84 -7.91 6.28
CA HIS A 19 14.85 -7.19 7.05
C HIS A 19 15.59 -6.21 6.16
N LEU A 20 15.71 -4.96 6.62
CA LEU A 20 16.55 -3.96 5.97
C LEU A 20 17.98 -4.09 6.48
N THR A 21 18.92 -4.29 5.57
CA THR A 21 20.36 -4.17 5.84
C THR A 21 20.91 -2.92 5.16
N SER A 22 21.86 -2.27 5.83
CA SER A 22 22.55 -1.11 5.27
C SER A 22 24.02 -1.45 5.15
N HIS A 23 24.57 -1.27 3.96
CA HIS A 23 25.97 -1.52 3.66
C HIS A 23 26.60 -0.19 3.23
N LEU A 24 27.73 0.16 3.83
CA LEU A 24 28.55 1.26 3.33
C LEU A 24 29.22 0.77 2.04
N VAL A 25 29.02 1.51 0.96
CA VAL A 25 29.65 1.25 -0.33
C VAL A 25 30.61 2.39 -0.65
N GLU A 26 31.71 2.06 -1.33
CA GLU A 26 32.68 3.05 -1.78
C GLU A 26 32.05 4.00 -2.81
N GLU A 27 32.34 5.30 -2.69
CA GLU A 27 31.72 6.39 -3.46
C GLU A 27 31.79 6.18 -4.99
N GLU A 28 32.89 5.59 -5.47
CA GLU A 28 33.09 5.28 -6.90
C GLU A 28 32.05 4.30 -7.46
N SER A 29 31.51 3.42 -6.62
CA SER A 29 30.48 2.45 -7.03
C SER A 29 29.13 3.11 -7.32
N VAL A 30 28.84 4.26 -6.70
CA VAL A 30 27.53 4.92 -6.72
C VAL A 30 27.44 5.98 -7.84
N LYS A 31 28.57 6.54 -8.29
CA LYS A 31 28.62 7.55 -9.36
C LYS A 31 28.00 7.09 -10.69
N SER A 32 27.96 5.78 -10.93
CA SER A 32 27.33 5.19 -12.12
C SER A 32 25.79 5.18 -12.08
N TRP A 33 25.17 5.35 -10.90
CA TRP A 33 23.72 5.25 -10.70
C TRP A 33 23.02 6.62 -10.63
N LEU A 34 23.78 7.69 -10.38
CA LEU A 34 23.28 9.06 -10.31
C LEU A 34 23.53 9.76 -11.65
N GLN A 35 22.50 9.87 -12.49
CA GLN A 35 22.57 10.69 -13.71
C GLN A 35 22.71 12.18 -13.31
N PRO A 36 23.71 12.92 -13.80
CA PRO A 36 23.83 14.35 -13.51
C PRO A 36 22.79 15.15 -14.30
N GLY A 37 22.12 16.10 -13.65
CA GLY A 37 21.46 17.22 -14.36
C GLY A 37 19.96 17.44 -14.11
N ALA A 38 19.29 16.68 -13.24
CA ALA A 38 17.95 17.08 -12.77
C ALA A 38 18.10 17.95 -11.52
N GLU A 39 17.47 19.14 -11.48
CA GLU A 39 17.22 19.84 -10.22
C GLU A 39 16.52 18.85 -9.29
N LEU A 40 17.23 18.44 -8.24
CA LEU A 40 16.69 17.55 -7.24
C LEU A 40 15.76 18.40 -6.36
N ALA A 41 14.47 18.10 -6.37
CA ALA A 41 13.56 18.61 -5.35
C ALA A 41 14.20 18.37 -3.96
N PRO A 42 14.13 19.32 -3.00
CA PRO A 42 14.86 19.24 -1.74
C PRO A 42 14.69 17.91 -0.99
N GLU A 43 13.52 17.27 -1.14
CA GLU A 43 13.16 15.96 -0.58
C GLU A 43 14.06 14.83 -1.08
N ARG A 44 14.54 14.92 -2.33
CA ARG A 44 15.44 13.91 -2.92
C ARG A 44 16.81 13.88 -2.24
N GLY A 45 17.23 14.99 -1.64
CA GLY A 45 18.44 15.06 -0.81
C GLY A 45 18.35 14.20 0.47
N TYR A 46 17.14 13.91 0.93
CA TYR A 46 16.87 13.13 2.14
C TYR A 46 16.15 11.80 1.85
N MET A 47 16.03 11.42 0.57
CA MET A 47 15.24 10.27 0.13
C MET A 47 15.58 8.97 0.88
N LEU A 48 16.87 8.67 1.06
CA LEU A 48 17.30 7.45 1.74
C LEU A 48 16.92 7.45 3.23
N ASP A 49 17.01 8.60 3.90
CA ASP A 49 16.63 8.75 5.30
C ASP A 49 15.11 8.59 5.48
N ILE A 50 14.34 9.20 4.57
CA ILE A 50 12.88 9.09 4.53
C ILE A 50 12.45 7.66 4.26
N GLN A 51 13.06 6.99 3.27
CA GLN A 51 12.74 5.61 2.93
C GLN A 51 13.10 4.66 4.10
N ARG A 52 14.26 4.87 4.73
CA ARG A 52 14.66 4.10 5.91
C ARG A 52 13.69 4.29 7.07
N ALA A 53 13.30 5.52 7.35
CA ALA A 53 12.32 5.84 8.39
C ALA A 53 10.95 5.20 8.09
N GLY A 54 10.48 5.27 6.84
CA GLY A 54 9.24 4.64 6.43
C GLY A 54 9.24 3.13 6.63
N ILE A 55 10.33 2.44 6.26
CA ILE A 55 10.48 1.00 6.51
C ILE A 55 10.51 0.69 8.01
N ILE A 56 11.14 1.53 8.84
CA ILE A 56 11.11 1.38 10.31
C ILE A 56 9.67 1.42 10.82
N LEU A 57 8.85 2.38 10.37
CA LEU A 57 7.44 2.51 10.77
C LEU A 57 6.59 1.32 10.32
N LEU A 58 6.74 0.88 9.07
CA LEU A 58 6.01 -0.27 8.53
C LEU A 58 6.30 -1.59 9.27
N ARG A 59 7.46 -1.68 9.95
CA ARG A 59 7.88 -2.85 10.74
C ARG A 59 7.48 -2.78 12.21
N GLN A 60 6.74 -1.74 12.65
CA GLN A 60 6.29 -1.58 14.03
C GLN A 60 5.16 -2.55 14.41
N ARG A 61 5.50 -3.80 14.71
CA ARG A 61 4.52 -4.87 14.98
C ARG A 61 3.68 -4.72 16.25
N GLY A 62 3.96 -3.70 17.07
CA GLY A 62 3.04 -3.29 18.13
C GLY A 62 1.70 -2.73 17.63
N TYR A 63 1.59 -2.47 16.32
CA TYR A 63 0.38 -1.99 15.65
C TYR A 63 -0.03 -2.92 14.50
N GLY A 64 -1.31 -2.92 14.14
CA GLY A 64 -1.81 -3.55 12.93
C GLY A 64 -1.31 -2.83 11.67
N LEU A 65 -1.31 -3.51 10.52
CA LEU A 65 -0.72 -2.98 9.28
C LEU A 65 -1.35 -1.65 8.83
N ASN A 66 -2.67 -1.50 8.98
CA ASN A 66 -3.38 -0.25 8.66
C ASN A 66 -2.98 0.90 9.57
N GLN A 67 -2.76 0.64 10.87
CA GLN A 67 -2.24 1.66 11.79
C GLN A 67 -0.82 2.07 11.41
N ARG A 68 0.04 1.13 10.99
CA ARG A 68 1.40 1.44 10.52
C ARG A 68 1.40 2.26 9.24
N LEU A 69 0.47 2.02 8.32
CA LEU A 69 0.27 2.86 7.15
C LEU A 69 -0.12 4.29 7.55
N ILE A 70 -1.11 4.45 8.42
CA ILE A 70 -1.49 5.78 8.92
C ILE A 70 -0.30 6.49 9.57
N MET A 71 0.47 5.77 10.40
CA MET A 71 1.68 6.30 11.02
C MET A 71 2.72 6.75 9.99
N LEU A 72 2.90 5.99 8.91
CA LEU A 72 3.75 6.37 7.78
C LEU A 72 3.22 7.66 7.12
N GLY A 73 1.92 7.78 6.85
CA GLY A 73 1.31 8.97 6.28
C GLY A 73 1.59 10.23 7.12
N LEU A 74 1.34 10.15 8.43
CA LEU A 74 1.64 11.22 9.37
C LEU A 74 3.13 11.59 9.37
N PHE A 75 4.02 10.60 9.36
CA PHE A 75 5.46 10.86 9.29
C PHE A 75 5.86 11.56 8.00
N LEU A 76 5.25 11.21 6.88
CA LEU A 76 5.55 11.84 5.59
C LEU A 76 5.05 13.29 5.53
N GLU A 77 3.91 13.59 6.13
CA GLU A 77 3.44 14.97 6.31
C GLU A 77 4.44 15.79 7.14
N ASP A 78 4.85 15.29 8.31
CA ASP A 78 5.86 15.95 9.14
C ASP A 78 7.22 16.08 8.41
N ALA A 79 7.61 15.06 7.63
CA ALA A 79 8.86 15.08 6.88
C ALA A 79 8.87 16.15 5.79
N VAL A 80 7.74 16.39 5.11
CA VAL A 80 7.58 17.50 4.15
C VAL A 80 7.88 18.82 4.85
N ASP A 81 7.29 19.06 6.03
CA ASP A 81 7.50 20.30 6.79
C ASP A 81 8.96 20.47 7.23
N TYR A 82 9.61 19.39 7.66
CA TYR A 82 11.03 19.43 8.04
C TYR A 82 11.93 19.76 6.86
N VAL A 83 11.68 19.17 5.69
CA VAL A 83 12.46 19.45 4.49
C VAL A 83 12.22 20.89 4.01
N ALA A 84 10.95 21.32 3.94
CA ALA A 84 10.57 22.66 3.50
C ALA A 84 11.12 23.79 4.38
N THR A 85 11.40 23.49 5.66
CA THR A 85 11.97 24.45 6.63
C THR A 85 13.47 24.24 6.89
N GLU A 86 14.19 23.60 5.97
CA GLU A 86 15.65 23.33 6.04
C GLU A 86 16.10 22.50 7.26
N ARG A 87 15.16 21.81 7.91
CA ARG A 87 15.40 20.92 9.06
C ARG A 87 15.50 19.45 8.67
N GLY A 88 15.69 19.12 7.38
CA GLY A 88 15.79 17.74 6.92
C GLY A 88 16.88 16.90 7.63
N HIS A 89 17.98 17.52 8.06
CA HIS A 89 19.01 16.87 8.89
C HIS A 89 18.49 16.35 10.25
N GLN A 90 17.30 16.77 10.68
CA GLN A 90 16.63 16.35 11.92
C GLN A 90 15.63 15.20 11.72
N LEU A 91 15.48 14.64 10.51
CA LEU A 91 14.58 13.51 10.25
C LEU A 91 14.87 12.30 11.15
N GLY A 92 16.14 12.09 11.53
CA GLY A 92 16.54 11.07 12.50
C GLY A 92 15.99 11.30 13.92
N ALA A 93 15.77 12.56 14.33
CA ALA A 93 15.10 12.89 15.58
C ALA A 93 13.57 12.78 15.44
N LEU A 94 13.02 13.17 14.28
CA LEU A 94 11.60 13.00 13.97
C LEU A 94 11.16 11.54 14.09
N ILE A 95 11.85 10.59 13.45
CA ILE A 95 11.48 9.17 13.54
C ILE A 95 11.56 8.61 14.97
N LYS A 96 12.45 9.15 15.82
CA LYS A 96 12.52 8.77 17.24
C LYS A 96 11.29 9.25 18.01
N SER A 97 10.71 10.39 17.65
CA SER A 97 9.51 10.93 18.33
C SER A 97 8.29 10.01 18.14
N TYR A 98 8.18 9.35 16.98
CA TYR A 98 7.14 8.35 16.67
C TYR A 98 7.24 7.08 17.53
N ASN A 99 8.38 6.85 18.18
CA ASN A 99 8.57 5.75 19.13
C ASN A 99 8.38 6.17 20.60
N SER A 100 8.06 7.45 20.85
CA SER A 100 7.91 7.96 22.22
C SER A 100 6.61 7.47 22.88
N PRO A 101 6.60 7.30 24.22
CA PRO A 101 5.37 6.98 24.96
C PRO A 101 4.26 8.00 24.73
N THR A 102 4.62 9.29 24.64
CA THR A 102 3.68 10.39 24.40
C THR A 102 3.02 10.27 23.03
N PHE A 103 3.79 9.96 21.97
CA PHE A 103 3.22 9.73 20.64
C PHE A 103 2.26 8.55 20.66
N LYS A 104 2.66 7.41 21.27
CA LYS A 104 1.84 6.21 21.37
C LYS A 104 0.45 6.50 21.97
N VAL A 105 0.40 7.20 23.11
CA VAL A 105 -0.88 7.52 23.76
C VAL A 105 -1.79 8.36 22.84
N ARG A 106 -1.24 9.41 22.22
CA ARG A 106 -2.00 10.28 21.32
C ARG A 106 -2.45 9.56 20.04
N PHE A 107 -1.58 8.72 19.50
CA PHE A 107 -1.87 7.93 18.31
C PHE A 107 -2.98 6.91 18.60
N ASP A 108 -2.89 6.16 19.70
CA ASP A 108 -3.91 5.21 20.12
C ASP A 108 -5.27 5.88 20.36
N GLU A 109 -5.28 7.10 20.91
CA GLU A 109 -6.50 7.90 21.06
C GLU A 109 -7.09 8.31 19.71
N ALA A 110 -6.26 8.83 18.80
CA ALA A 110 -6.69 9.23 17.45
C ALA A 110 -7.24 8.05 16.65
N MET A 111 -6.65 6.86 16.78
CA MET A 111 -7.11 5.66 16.06
C MET A 111 -8.53 5.25 16.45
N ARG A 112 -9.01 5.58 17.65
CA ARG A 112 -10.39 5.29 18.06
C ARG A 112 -11.44 6.11 17.32
N ALA A 113 -11.04 7.24 16.74
CA ALA A 113 -11.94 8.12 15.99
C ALA A 113 -12.14 7.65 14.53
N ILE A 114 -11.28 6.77 14.02
CA ILE A 114 -11.38 6.25 12.66
C ILE A 114 -12.46 5.17 12.63
N ALA A 115 -13.54 5.45 11.91
CA ALA A 115 -14.65 4.54 11.72
C ALA A 115 -14.61 4.02 10.28
N PHE A 116 -14.10 2.79 10.11
CA PHE A 116 -14.05 2.15 8.81
C PHE A 116 -15.47 1.94 8.26
N ASP A 117 -15.66 2.35 7.00
CA ASP A 117 -16.90 2.16 6.26
C ASP A 117 -16.63 1.28 5.03
N ALA A 118 -17.17 0.07 5.04
CA ALA A 118 -17.01 -0.89 3.94
C ALA A 118 -17.62 -0.38 2.63
N CYS A 119 -18.68 0.43 2.68
CA CYS A 119 -19.27 1.05 1.49
C CYS A 119 -18.38 2.15 0.94
N ALA A 120 -17.77 2.96 1.81
CA ALA A 120 -16.80 3.96 1.38
C ALA A 120 -15.56 3.27 0.75
N TYR A 121 -15.07 2.18 1.35
CA TYR A 121 -13.97 1.38 0.83
C TYR A 121 -14.25 0.82 -0.57
N THR A 122 -15.36 0.08 -0.72
CA THR A 122 -15.71 -0.56 -1.98
C THR A 122 -16.15 0.45 -3.03
N GLY A 123 -16.80 1.55 -2.63
CA GLY A 123 -17.13 2.67 -3.50
C GLY A 123 -15.89 3.38 -4.03
N TYR A 124 -14.91 3.64 -3.15
CA TYR A 124 -13.65 4.28 -3.53
C TYR A 124 -12.84 3.39 -4.50
N LEU A 125 -12.58 2.13 -4.15
CA LEU A 125 -11.80 1.24 -5.01
C LEU A 125 -12.57 0.79 -6.26
N GLY A 126 -13.87 0.57 -6.13
CA GLY A 126 -14.76 0.21 -7.23
C GLY A 126 -14.83 1.28 -8.31
N THR A 127 -14.90 2.55 -7.92
CA THR A 127 -14.87 3.67 -8.88
C THR A 127 -13.54 3.70 -9.65
N LEU A 128 -12.42 3.42 -8.98
CA LEU A 128 -11.12 3.34 -9.64
C LEU A 128 -11.05 2.13 -10.60
N LEU A 129 -11.48 0.95 -10.15
CA LEU A 129 -11.53 -0.26 -10.97
C LEU A 129 -12.37 -0.07 -12.24
N GLN A 130 -13.56 0.54 -12.14
CA GLN A 130 -14.38 0.86 -13.31
C GLN A 130 -13.67 1.79 -14.30
N ARG A 131 -12.87 2.74 -13.82
CA ARG A 131 -12.10 3.63 -14.70
C ARG A 131 -10.97 2.88 -15.40
N LEU A 132 -10.26 2.03 -14.67
CA LEU A 132 -9.21 1.17 -15.22
C LEU A 132 -9.79 0.22 -16.28
N GLU A 133 -10.95 -0.39 -16.01
CA GLU A 133 -11.67 -1.26 -16.95
C GLU A 133 -12.05 -0.53 -18.23
N ARG A 134 -12.64 0.68 -18.13
CA ARG A 134 -13.03 1.48 -19.31
C ARG A 134 -11.85 1.86 -20.20
N GLN A 135 -10.64 1.90 -19.65
CA GLN A 135 -9.39 2.15 -20.37
C GLN A 135 -8.72 0.85 -20.86
N GLY A 136 -9.34 -0.32 -20.64
CA GLY A 136 -8.80 -1.62 -21.03
C GLY A 136 -7.61 -2.08 -20.18
N LEU A 137 -7.37 -1.44 -19.03
CA LEU A 137 -6.17 -1.66 -18.20
C LEU A 137 -6.28 -2.87 -17.26
N LEU A 138 -7.46 -3.49 -17.14
CA LEU A 138 -7.66 -4.68 -16.30
C LEU A 138 -7.70 -5.99 -17.11
N GLN A 139 -7.93 -5.90 -18.43
CA GLN A 139 -8.04 -7.05 -19.32
C GLN A 139 -6.70 -7.79 -19.43
N ASP A 140 -6.61 -9.01 -18.92
CA ASP A 140 -5.51 -9.95 -19.18
C ASP A 140 -6.09 -11.27 -19.68
N LYS A 141 -5.87 -11.58 -20.96
CA LYS A 141 -6.35 -12.84 -21.56
C LYS A 141 -5.58 -14.06 -21.04
N ALA A 142 -4.47 -13.87 -20.32
CA ALA A 142 -3.58 -14.95 -19.89
C ALA A 142 -3.85 -15.46 -18.47
N THR A 143 -4.63 -14.76 -17.64
CA THR A 143 -4.93 -15.18 -16.26
C THR A 143 -6.32 -15.80 -16.15
N LEU A 144 -6.40 -16.97 -15.50
CA LEU A 144 -7.62 -17.77 -15.28
C LEU A 144 -8.69 -17.10 -14.40
N ALA A 145 -8.38 -15.98 -13.77
CA ALA A 145 -9.31 -15.17 -13.00
C ALA A 145 -9.14 -13.71 -13.39
N ASP A 146 -10.15 -13.12 -14.00
CA ASP A 146 -10.24 -11.67 -14.05
C ASP A 146 -10.61 -11.20 -12.64
N TYR A 147 -9.61 -10.74 -11.88
CA TYR A 147 -9.82 -10.28 -10.50
C TYR A 147 -10.86 -9.16 -10.42
N TYR A 148 -10.97 -8.35 -11.48
CA TYR A 148 -12.00 -7.32 -11.56
C TYR A 148 -13.40 -7.94 -11.61
N ASP A 149 -13.62 -8.98 -12.42
CA ASP A 149 -14.91 -9.68 -12.48
C ASP A 149 -15.28 -10.33 -11.15
N LEU A 150 -14.31 -10.93 -10.46
CA LEU A 150 -14.55 -11.49 -9.13
C LEU A 150 -14.96 -10.40 -8.14
N ILE A 151 -14.26 -9.26 -8.14
CA ILE A 151 -14.59 -8.12 -7.28
C ILE A 151 -15.99 -7.59 -7.63
N ARG A 152 -16.30 -7.46 -8.92
CA ARG A 152 -17.60 -7.01 -9.41
C ARG A 152 -18.72 -7.95 -8.98
N GLN A 153 -18.52 -9.26 -9.07
CA GLN A 153 -19.51 -10.27 -8.67
C GLN A 153 -19.76 -10.25 -7.15
N ILE A 154 -18.72 -10.10 -6.33
CA ILE A 154 -18.83 -10.15 -4.87
C ILE A 154 -19.41 -8.84 -4.31
N PHE A 155 -18.93 -7.69 -4.78
CA PHE A 155 -19.28 -6.38 -4.24
C PHE A 155 -20.25 -5.57 -5.12
N GLY A 156 -20.75 -6.15 -6.23
CA GLY A 156 -21.70 -5.47 -7.11
C GLY A 156 -21.18 -4.15 -7.66
N ILE A 157 -19.89 -4.07 -8.03
CA ILE A 157 -19.28 -2.82 -8.48
C ILE A 157 -20.01 -2.29 -9.72
N GLY A 158 -20.69 -1.15 -9.58
CA GLY A 158 -21.52 -0.54 -10.64
C GLY A 158 -23.02 -0.77 -10.50
N GLU A 159 -23.42 -1.51 -9.47
CA GLU A 159 -24.80 -1.75 -9.07
C GLU A 159 -25.06 -1.10 -7.71
N THR A 160 -26.32 -0.77 -7.42
CA THR A 160 -26.71 -0.27 -6.11
C THR A 160 -26.79 -1.44 -5.14
N GLN A 161 -25.85 -1.52 -4.19
CA GLN A 161 -25.91 -2.47 -3.08
C GLN A 161 -26.38 -1.79 -1.79
N GLU A 162 -27.15 -2.51 -0.98
CA GLU A 162 -27.53 -2.07 0.35
C GLU A 162 -26.31 -2.02 1.27
N ALA A 163 -26.18 -0.94 2.05
CA ALA A 163 -24.98 -0.73 2.86
C ALA A 163 -24.72 -1.85 3.89
N GLN A 164 -25.79 -2.40 4.47
CA GLN A 164 -25.69 -3.54 5.40
C GLN A 164 -25.17 -4.80 4.70
N GLN A 165 -25.59 -5.04 3.46
CA GLN A 165 -25.12 -6.18 2.67
C GLN A 165 -23.63 -6.03 2.34
N THR A 166 -23.19 -4.86 1.87
CA THR A 166 -21.77 -4.58 1.61
C THR A 166 -20.90 -4.79 2.83
N GLN A 167 -21.34 -4.27 4.00
CA GLN A 167 -20.64 -4.43 5.26
C GLN A 167 -20.51 -5.90 5.69
N ARG A 168 -21.57 -6.69 5.49
CA ARG A 168 -21.57 -8.13 5.77
C ARG A 168 -20.62 -8.88 4.83
N THR A 169 -20.75 -8.66 3.52
CA THR A 169 -19.88 -9.27 2.49
C THR A 169 -18.41 -8.98 2.78
N TYR A 170 -18.07 -7.73 3.10
CA TYR A 170 -16.71 -7.34 3.45
C TYR A 170 -16.17 -8.14 4.65
N ARG A 171 -16.95 -8.24 5.74
CA ARG A 171 -16.56 -8.99 6.94
C ARG A 171 -16.38 -10.49 6.66
N GLU A 172 -17.27 -11.08 5.86
CA GLU A 172 -17.18 -12.49 5.46
C GLU A 172 -15.90 -12.75 4.65
N CYS A 173 -15.59 -11.88 3.69
CA CYS A 173 -14.38 -12.01 2.91
C CYS A 173 -13.11 -11.77 3.74
N ARG A 174 -13.15 -10.80 4.68
CA ARG A 174 -12.01 -10.54 5.58
C ARG A 174 -11.74 -11.72 6.50
N LYS A 175 -12.79 -12.34 7.03
CA LYS A 175 -12.69 -13.58 7.80
C LYS A 175 -12.06 -14.70 6.96
N ALA A 176 -12.53 -14.91 5.73
CA ALA A 176 -11.96 -15.91 4.83
C ALA A 176 -10.48 -15.66 4.53
N MET A 177 -10.07 -14.40 4.33
CA MET A 177 -8.66 -14.06 4.15
C MET A 177 -7.83 -14.39 5.40
N GLN A 178 -8.33 -14.10 6.59
CA GLN A 178 -7.64 -14.43 7.84
C GLN A 178 -7.48 -15.95 8.03
N GLU A 179 -8.53 -16.72 7.73
CA GLU A 179 -8.54 -18.18 7.85
C GLU A 179 -7.65 -18.87 6.81
N HIS A 180 -7.71 -18.45 5.54
CA HIS A 180 -7.07 -19.17 4.44
C HIS A 180 -5.71 -18.59 4.01
N VAL A 181 -5.41 -17.34 4.39
CA VAL A 181 -4.13 -16.68 4.08
C VAL A 181 -3.36 -16.33 5.35
N GLY A 182 -4.00 -15.65 6.30
CA GLY A 182 -3.32 -15.11 7.50
C GLY A 182 -2.55 -16.17 8.30
N GLN A 183 -3.11 -17.37 8.43
CA GLN A 183 -2.44 -18.48 9.13
C GLN A 183 -1.26 -19.09 8.36
N ARG A 184 -1.33 -19.08 7.02
CA ARG A 184 -0.34 -19.74 6.14
C ARG A 184 0.78 -18.80 5.71
N CYS A 185 0.48 -17.51 5.59
CA CYS A 185 1.36 -16.48 5.06
C CYS A 185 1.23 -15.21 5.92
N PRO A 186 1.58 -15.26 7.23
CA PRO A 186 1.28 -14.20 8.19
C PRO A 186 1.93 -12.84 7.87
N TYR A 187 3.02 -12.86 7.11
CA TYR A 187 3.76 -11.64 6.71
C TYR A 187 3.49 -11.21 5.27
N LEU A 188 2.59 -11.87 4.53
CA LEU A 188 2.38 -11.63 3.10
C LEU A 188 2.15 -10.16 2.75
N LEU A 189 1.17 -9.52 3.39
CA LEU A 189 0.83 -8.12 3.12
C LEU A 189 1.90 -7.15 3.67
N GLU A 190 2.55 -7.48 4.78
CA GLU A 190 3.66 -6.69 5.34
C GLU A 190 4.86 -6.71 4.38
N ASN A 191 5.25 -7.91 3.92
CA ASN A 191 6.37 -8.10 3.01
C ASN A 191 6.09 -7.47 1.64
N TYR A 192 4.87 -7.61 1.12
CA TYR A 192 4.48 -6.95 -0.12
C TYR A 192 4.61 -5.43 0.00
N LEU A 193 4.06 -4.85 1.07
CA LEU A 193 4.11 -3.41 1.28
C LEU A 193 5.55 -2.89 1.44
N ILE A 194 6.38 -3.57 2.23
CA ILE A 194 7.80 -3.20 2.41
C ILE A 194 8.54 -3.32 1.09
N TYR A 195 8.31 -4.41 0.34
CA TYR A 195 8.89 -4.59 -0.99
C TYR A 195 8.49 -3.42 -1.89
N THR A 196 7.19 -3.14 -2.05
CA THR A 196 6.69 -2.08 -2.93
C THR A 196 7.26 -0.72 -2.53
N PHE A 197 7.27 -0.39 -1.23
CA PHE A 197 7.81 0.87 -0.73
C PHE A 197 9.31 1.02 -1.03
N PHE A 198 10.08 -0.06 -0.89
CA PHE A 198 11.51 -0.06 -1.17
C PHE A 198 11.82 -0.07 -2.67
N SER A 199 11.25 -1.01 -3.42
CA SER A 199 11.60 -1.29 -4.82
C SER A 199 11.16 -0.22 -5.80
N HIS A 200 10.07 0.48 -5.48
CA HIS A 200 9.54 1.55 -6.32
C HIS A 200 10.01 2.94 -5.87
N PHE A 201 10.92 3.04 -4.90
CA PHE A 201 11.46 4.32 -4.41
C PHE A 201 10.41 5.28 -3.81
N TYR A 202 9.36 4.75 -3.19
CA TYR A 202 8.42 5.58 -2.44
C TYR A 202 9.12 6.23 -1.23
N PRO A 203 8.73 7.46 -0.85
CA PRO A 203 7.66 8.30 -1.43
C PRO A 203 8.17 9.31 -2.49
N CYS A 204 9.31 9.07 -3.14
CA CYS A 204 9.94 10.01 -4.08
C CYS A 204 9.85 9.56 -5.55
N SER A 205 8.97 8.62 -5.84
CA SER A 205 8.92 7.86 -7.10
C SER A 205 8.13 8.56 -8.21
N LEU A 206 7.18 9.41 -7.85
CA LEU A 206 6.24 10.08 -8.75
C LEU A 206 6.48 11.59 -8.75
N ALA A 207 5.96 12.27 -9.78
CA ALA A 207 6.14 13.71 -9.97
C ALA A 207 5.43 14.57 -8.90
N GLY A 208 4.42 14.02 -8.21
CA GLY A 208 3.76 14.69 -7.09
C GLY A 208 4.62 14.77 -5.82
N GLY A 209 4.12 15.45 -4.78
CA GLY A 209 4.77 15.52 -3.47
C GLY A 209 4.76 14.17 -2.71
N MET A 210 5.48 14.09 -1.59
CA MET A 210 5.58 12.84 -0.79
C MET A 210 4.22 12.33 -0.31
N VAL A 211 3.31 13.22 0.09
CA VAL A 211 1.95 12.86 0.51
C VAL A 211 1.13 12.31 -0.66
N HIS A 212 1.27 12.90 -1.86
CA HIS A 212 0.63 12.39 -3.07
C HIS A 212 1.13 10.97 -3.41
N ASN A 213 2.44 10.77 -3.35
CA ASN A 213 3.09 9.48 -3.56
C ASN A 213 2.58 8.43 -2.56
N TYR A 214 2.44 8.82 -1.29
CA TYR A 214 1.89 7.98 -0.24
C TYR A 214 0.46 7.53 -0.54
N TRP A 215 -0.44 8.45 -0.87
CA TRP A 215 -1.83 8.09 -1.17
C TRP A 215 -1.95 7.21 -2.41
N THR A 216 -1.12 7.45 -3.43
CA THR A 216 -1.04 6.59 -4.62
C THR A 216 -0.58 5.18 -4.26
N MET A 217 0.48 5.04 -3.45
CA MET A 217 0.94 3.74 -2.96
C MET A 217 -0.13 3.03 -2.14
N VAL A 218 -0.75 3.71 -1.18
CA VAL A 218 -1.83 3.13 -0.35
C VAL A 218 -2.98 2.66 -1.23
N THR A 219 -3.38 3.45 -2.22
CA THR A 219 -4.48 3.10 -3.14
C THR A 219 -4.17 1.80 -3.89
N ILE A 220 -2.96 1.67 -4.42
CA ILE A 220 -2.51 0.46 -5.13
C ILE A 220 -2.44 -0.73 -4.18
N TYR A 221 -1.84 -0.56 -3.00
CA TYR A 221 -1.79 -1.59 -1.96
C TYR A 221 -3.20 -2.06 -1.59
N LYS A 222 -4.16 -1.14 -1.48
CA LYS A 222 -5.55 -1.43 -1.13
C LYS A 222 -6.32 -2.14 -2.25
N LEU A 223 -5.99 -1.89 -3.52
CA LEU A 223 -6.49 -2.69 -4.64
C LEU A 223 -5.99 -4.14 -4.55
N CYS A 224 -4.71 -4.34 -4.25
CA CYS A 224 -4.13 -5.67 -4.08
C CYS A 224 -4.78 -6.42 -2.90
N GLU A 225 -4.94 -5.73 -1.76
CA GLU A 225 -5.62 -6.26 -0.57
C GLU A 225 -7.07 -6.65 -0.88
N LEU A 226 -7.82 -5.81 -1.62
CA LEU A 226 -9.19 -6.11 -2.05
C LEU A 226 -9.25 -7.37 -2.92
N SER A 227 -8.34 -7.48 -3.91
CA SER A 227 -8.26 -8.68 -4.75
C SER A 227 -7.98 -9.93 -3.93
N LEU A 228 -7.08 -9.85 -2.95
CA LEU A 228 -6.72 -11.00 -2.10
C LEU A 228 -7.88 -11.40 -1.20
N LEU A 229 -8.60 -10.42 -0.65
CA LEU A 229 -9.80 -10.63 0.17
C LEU A 229 -10.89 -11.35 -0.62
N VAL A 230 -11.16 -10.93 -1.85
CA VAL A 230 -12.13 -11.58 -2.74
C VAL A 230 -11.68 -12.97 -3.16
N LEU A 231 -10.41 -13.12 -3.58
CA LEU A 231 -9.85 -14.40 -3.99
C LEU A 231 -9.92 -15.43 -2.85
N SER A 232 -9.63 -15.00 -1.62
CA SER A 232 -9.72 -15.85 -0.43
C SER A 232 -11.16 -16.30 -0.14
N ALA A 233 -12.14 -15.41 -0.32
CA ALA A 233 -13.55 -15.72 -0.10
C ALA A 233 -14.13 -16.69 -1.15
N VAL A 234 -13.67 -16.57 -2.40
CA VAL A 234 -14.11 -17.40 -3.53
C VAL A 234 -13.46 -18.79 -3.49
N ARG A 235 -12.15 -18.86 -3.25
CA ARG A 235 -11.39 -20.12 -3.26
C ARG A 235 -11.49 -20.88 -1.94
N ARG A 236 -11.55 -20.18 -0.81
CA ARG A 236 -11.59 -20.75 0.55
C ARG A 236 -10.49 -21.81 0.75
N ASP A 237 -10.87 -23.02 1.13
CA ASP A 237 -9.98 -24.18 1.32
C ASP A 237 -9.23 -24.60 0.06
N GLN A 238 -9.72 -24.20 -1.13
CA GLN A 238 -9.08 -24.48 -2.41
C GLN A 238 -8.00 -23.45 -2.79
N LEU A 239 -7.79 -22.41 -1.97
CA LEU A 239 -6.80 -21.36 -2.25
C LEU A 239 -5.38 -21.93 -2.20
N ARG A 240 -4.67 -21.85 -3.33
CA ARG A 240 -3.29 -22.31 -3.48
C ARG A 240 -2.33 -21.13 -3.40
N LEU A 241 -1.08 -21.39 -3.01
CA LEU A 241 -0.02 -20.36 -3.03
C LEU A 241 0.20 -19.81 -4.44
N HIS A 242 -0.02 -20.63 -5.47
CA HIS A 242 0.06 -20.17 -6.85
C HIS A 242 -0.97 -19.09 -7.19
N ASP A 243 -2.19 -19.18 -6.66
CA ASP A 243 -3.21 -18.14 -6.86
C ASP A 243 -2.74 -16.80 -6.24
N ILE A 244 -2.04 -16.86 -5.10
CA ILE A 244 -1.45 -15.70 -4.43
C ILE A 244 -0.29 -15.13 -5.27
N TYR A 245 0.58 -16.00 -5.81
CA TYR A 245 1.67 -15.57 -6.70
C TYR A 245 1.17 -14.81 -7.91
N ASP A 246 0.15 -15.36 -8.57
CA ASP A 246 -0.41 -14.78 -9.78
C ASP A 246 -1.10 -13.44 -9.49
N LEU A 247 -1.72 -13.29 -8.31
CA LEU A 247 -2.33 -12.03 -7.90
C LEU A 247 -1.31 -10.91 -7.74
N PHE A 248 -0.21 -11.14 -7.00
CA PHE A 248 0.79 -10.10 -6.81
C PHE A 248 1.58 -9.82 -8.08
N ALA A 249 1.92 -10.86 -8.86
CA ALA A 249 2.54 -10.67 -10.17
C ALA A 249 1.62 -9.91 -11.15
N TYR A 250 0.31 -10.15 -11.10
CA TYR A 250 -0.67 -9.40 -11.88
C TYR A 250 -0.59 -7.90 -11.57
N TRP A 251 -0.72 -7.52 -10.30
CA TRP A 251 -0.71 -6.10 -9.91
C TRP A 251 0.63 -5.42 -10.17
N GLU A 252 1.75 -6.11 -9.97
CA GLU A 252 3.09 -5.60 -10.29
C GLU A 252 3.26 -5.34 -11.79
N ARG A 253 2.75 -6.23 -12.66
CA ARG A 253 2.75 -5.98 -14.10
C ARG A 253 1.88 -4.78 -14.47
N ARG A 254 0.74 -4.58 -13.80
CA ARG A 254 -0.14 -3.42 -14.04
C ARG A 254 0.51 -2.10 -13.66
N MET A 255 1.17 -2.03 -12.50
CA MET A 255 1.90 -0.82 -12.08
C MET A 255 2.95 -0.37 -13.10
N MET A 256 3.51 -1.31 -13.86
CA MET A 256 4.53 -1.04 -14.87
C MET A 256 3.97 -0.62 -16.23
N GLN A 257 2.64 -0.67 -16.42
CA GLN A 257 2.00 -0.14 -17.63
C GLN A 257 2.00 1.39 -17.58
N SER A 258 2.45 2.02 -18.67
CA SER A 258 2.64 3.47 -18.77
C SER A 258 1.38 4.28 -18.43
N GLU A 259 0.21 3.72 -18.68
CA GLU A 259 -1.09 4.38 -18.52
C GLU A 259 -1.74 4.11 -17.16
N PHE A 260 -1.32 3.06 -16.46
CA PHE A 260 -1.93 2.66 -15.19
C PHE A 260 -1.65 3.67 -14.08
N LEU A 261 -0.38 3.95 -13.83
CA LEU A 261 0.04 4.80 -12.72
C LEU A 261 -0.46 6.25 -12.86
N PRO A 262 -0.39 6.90 -14.04
CA PRO A 262 -0.97 8.24 -14.23
C PRO A 262 -2.49 8.28 -13.99
N LEU A 263 -3.22 7.21 -14.31
CA LEU A 263 -4.66 7.16 -14.04
C LEU A 263 -4.94 7.09 -12.54
N VAL A 264 -4.17 6.30 -11.80
CA VAL A 264 -4.26 6.23 -10.32
C VAL A 264 -3.87 7.57 -9.69
N GLU A 265 -2.77 8.20 -10.12
CA GLU A 265 -2.35 9.54 -9.65
C GLU A 265 -3.45 10.59 -9.90
N HIS A 266 -4.06 10.57 -11.08
CA HIS A 266 -5.17 11.46 -11.40
C HIS A 266 -6.42 11.18 -10.54
N TYR A 267 -6.66 9.92 -10.17
CA TYR A 267 -7.76 9.54 -9.30
C TYR A 267 -7.53 10.01 -7.85
N VAL A 268 -6.29 9.89 -7.36
CA VAL A 268 -5.86 10.28 -6.01
C VAL A 268 -5.79 11.79 -5.84
N SER A 269 -5.22 12.53 -6.79
CA SER A 269 -5.09 14.00 -6.72
C SER A 269 -6.43 14.72 -6.54
N LYS A 270 -7.53 14.11 -7.01
CA LYS A 270 -8.89 14.64 -6.82
C LYS A 270 -9.44 14.48 -5.40
N ARG A 271 -8.77 13.72 -4.53
CA ARG A 271 -9.29 13.27 -3.22
C ARG A 271 -8.30 13.37 -2.07
N GLU A 272 -7.02 13.58 -2.32
CA GLU A 272 -5.99 13.61 -1.26
C GLU A 272 -6.22 14.71 -0.21
N ASN A 273 -6.93 15.78 -0.59
CA ASN A 273 -7.36 16.85 0.33
C ASN A 273 -8.57 16.45 1.21
N GLN A 274 -9.17 15.28 0.99
CA GLN A 274 -10.29 14.73 1.76
C GLN A 274 -9.78 13.64 2.71
N SER A 275 -8.72 13.94 3.46
CA SER A 275 -7.97 12.93 4.21
C SER A 275 -8.85 12.11 5.16
N LEU A 276 -9.82 12.74 5.85
CA LEU A 276 -10.76 12.01 6.73
C LEU A 276 -11.63 11.00 5.98
N GLU A 277 -12.13 11.35 4.79
CA GLU A 277 -12.91 10.43 3.96
C GLU A 277 -12.02 9.26 3.49
N LEU A 278 -10.78 9.55 3.09
CA LEU A 278 -9.80 8.53 2.74
C LEU A 278 -9.44 7.64 3.93
N PHE A 279 -9.35 8.20 5.14
CA PHE A 279 -9.06 7.42 6.34
C PHE A 279 -10.18 6.40 6.61
N ASN A 280 -11.44 6.85 6.60
CA ASN A 280 -12.60 6.00 6.81
C ASN A 280 -12.81 4.99 5.67
N ALA A 281 -12.45 5.37 4.44
CA ALA A 281 -12.54 4.49 3.29
C ALA A 281 -11.44 3.42 3.27
N LEU A 282 -10.19 3.72 3.65
CA LEU A 282 -9.05 2.84 3.35
C LEU A 282 -8.50 2.05 4.55
N TYR A 283 -8.75 2.48 5.79
CA TYR A 283 -8.14 1.83 6.96
C TYR A 283 -9.17 1.14 7.85
N ASP A 284 -9.29 -0.18 7.68
CA ASP A 284 -9.97 -1.03 8.65
C ASP A 284 -9.06 -1.30 9.86
N LEU A 285 -9.35 -0.67 10.99
CA LEU A 285 -8.58 -0.80 12.22
C LEU A 285 -9.06 -1.95 13.12
N ALA A 286 -10.04 -2.75 12.68
CA ALA A 286 -10.47 -3.91 13.44
C ALA A 286 -9.28 -4.87 13.69
N PRO A 287 -9.11 -5.39 14.91
CA PRO A 287 -8.07 -6.36 15.21
C PRO A 287 -8.25 -7.61 14.32
N SER A 288 -7.14 -8.07 13.76
CA SER A 288 -7.04 -9.26 12.88
C SER A 288 -6.99 -10.54 13.69
#